data_AF-A0A2V9KMI0-F1
#
_entry.id   AF-A0A2V9KMI0-F1
#
_cell.length_a   1.000
_cell.length_b   1.000
_cell.length_c   1.000
_cell.angle_alpha   90.00
_cell.angle_beta   90.00
_cell.angle_gamma   90.00
#
_symmetry.space_group_name_H-M   'P 1'
#
loop_
_entity.id
_entity.type
_entity.pdbx_description
1 polymer ?
#
loop_
_entity_poly.entity_id
_entity_poly.type
_entity_poly.pdbx_seq_one_letter_code
_entity_poly.pdbx_strand_id
1 'polypeptide(L)' 'MSKQEMLMLSTKDGDRLKILHEVKRKHLTQRAAAQQLGVSDRWVRELLRRVK' A
#
# COMPACT_ATOMS: atom_id res chain seq x y z
N MET A 1 -21.48 9.03 3.28
CA MET A 1 -20.52 7.98 3.67
C MET A 1 -21.27 6.93 4.49
N SER A 2 -21.65 5.83 3.87
CA SER A 2 -22.26 4.67 4.52
C SER A 2 -21.22 3.89 5.33
N LYS A 3 -21.67 3.16 6.37
CA LYS A 3 -20.82 2.26 7.17
C LYS A 3 -20.05 1.26 6.29
N GLN A 4 -20.66 0.78 5.21
CA GLN A 4 -20.01 -0.11 4.25
C GLN A 4 -18.86 0.57 3.49
N GLU A 5 -19.03 1.83 3.07
CA GLU A 5 -17.97 2.58 2.38
C GLU A 5 -16.77 2.80 3.29
N MET A 6 -17.02 3.08 4.57
CA MET A 6 -15.98 3.29 5.58
C MET A 6 -15.19 2.00 5.87
N LEU A 7 -15.87 0.85 5.95
CA LEU A 7 -15.24 -0.47 6.08
C LEU A 7 -14.40 -0.85 4.86
N MET A 8 -14.91 -0.57 3.64
CA MET A 8 -14.17 -0.83 2.41
C MET A 8 -12.91 0.03 2.29
N LEU A 9 -12.98 1.31 2.67
CA LEU A 9 -11.83 2.20 2.75
C LEU A 9 -10.80 1.69 3.75
N SER A 10 -11.24 1.32 4.96
CA SER A 10 -10.35 0.75 5.99
C SER A 10 -9.66 -0.54 5.55
N THR A 11 -10.36 -1.39 4.78
CA THR A 11 -9.79 -2.64 4.26
C THR A 11 -8.71 -2.35 3.22
N LYS A 12 -8.99 -1.44 2.28
CA LYS A 12 -8.02 -1.01 1.25
C LYS A 12 -6.78 -0.35 1.88
N ASP A 13 -6.97 0.44 2.94
CA ASP A 13 -5.85 1.02 3.68
C ASP A 13 -5.00 -0.06 4.38
N GLY A 14 -5.64 -1.08 4.94
CA GLY A 14 -4.96 -2.25 5.52
C GLY A 14 -4.16 -3.04 4.50
N ASP A 15 -4.75 -3.34 3.35
CA ASP A 15 -4.08 -4.05 2.25
C ASP A 15 -2.86 -3.27 1.74
N ARG A 16 -3.00 -1.95 1.62
CA ARG A 16 -1.88 -1.08 1.24
C ARG A 16 -0.74 -1.15 2.25
N LEU A 17 -1.04 -1.09 3.55
CA LEU A 17 -0.02 -1.18 4.60
C LEU A 17 0.70 -2.54 4.57
N LYS A 18 -0.04 -3.63 4.34
CA LYS A 18 0.55 -4.97 4.20
C LYS A 18 1.53 -5.04 3.04
N ILE A 19 1.15 -4.52 1.87
CA ILE A 19 2.03 -4.49 0.69
C ILE A 19 3.30 -3.69 0.96
N LEU A 20 3.19 -2.50 1.58
CA LEU A 20 4.35 -1.69 1.92
C LEU A 20 5.27 -2.37 2.94
N HIS A 21 4.71 -3.13 3.88
CA HIS A 21 5.47 -3.90 4.85
C HIS A 21 6.32 -5.01 4.20
N GLU A 22 5.77 -5.74 3.22
CA GLU A 22 6.53 -6.75 2.48
C GLU A 22 7.68 -6.14 1.65
N VAL A 23 7.50 -4.91 1.16
CA VAL A 23 8.61 -4.16 0.53
C VAL A 23 9.69 -3.79 1.53
N LYS A 24 9.31 -3.32 2.73
CA LYS A 24 10.26 -2.97 3.80
C LYS A 24 11.08 -4.18 4.26
N ARG A 25 10.47 -5.37 4.28
CA ARG A 25 11.12 -6.66 4.57
C ARG A 25 11.96 -7.21 3.42
N LYS A 26 12.03 -6.52 2.27
CA LYS A 26 12.71 -6.96 1.04
C LYS A 26 12.15 -8.27 0.46
N HIS A 27 10.92 -8.64 0.82
CA HIS A 27 10.22 -9.78 0.23
C HIS A 27 9.51 -9.41 -1.08
N LEU A 28 9.19 -8.13 -1.25
CA LEU A 28 8.54 -7.59 -2.43
C LEU A 28 9.35 -6.43 -3.01
N THR A 29 9.49 -6.37 -4.33
CA THR A 29 10.15 -5.22 -4.97
C THR A 29 9.20 -4.03 -5.04
N GLN A 30 9.76 -2.81 -5.07
CA GLN A 30 8.95 -1.59 -5.24
C GLN A 30 8.11 -1.61 -6.53
N ARG A 31 8.66 -2.18 -7.61
CA ARG A 31 7.97 -2.34 -8.90
C ARG A 31 6.80 -3.34 -8.81
N ALA A 32 6.94 -4.42 -8.06
CA ALA A 32 5.85 -5.36 -7.84
C ALA A 32 4.75 -4.76 -6.95
N ALA A 33 5.13 -4.04 -5.90
CA ALA A 33 4.19 -3.30 -5.06
C ALA A 33 3.43 -2.23 -5.84
N ALA A 34 4.10 -1.51 -6.76
CA ALA A 34 3.47 -0.51 -7.63
C ALA A 34 2.35 -1.12 -8.49
N GLN A 35 2.59 -2.30 -9.05
CA GLN A 35 1.58 -3.05 -9.80
C GLN A 35 0.41 -3.50 -8.92
N GLN A 36 0.66 -4.02 -7.71
CA GLN A 36 -0.40 -4.45 -6.80
C GLN A 36 -1.24 -3.28 -6.27
N LEU A 37 -0.62 -2.12 -6.07
CA LEU A 37 -1.28 -0.92 -5.57
C LEU A 37 -1.92 -0.07 -6.68
N GLY A 38 -1.65 -0.37 -7.96
CA GLY A 38 -2.12 0.44 -9.08
C GLY A 38 -1.55 1.86 -9.11
N VAL A 39 -0.31 2.04 -8.63
CA VAL A 39 0.38 3.35 -8.55
C VAL A 39 1.76 3.27 -9.20
N SER A 40 2.46 4.41 -9.34
CA SER A 40 3.84 4.40 -9.83
C SER A 40 4.84 3.94 -8.77
N ASP A 41 5.99 3.42 -9.21
CA ASP A 41 7.13 3.07 -8.35
C ASP A 41 7.62 4.27 -7.53
N ARG A 42 7.57 5.48 -8.10
CA ARG A 42 7.85 6.74 -7.40
C ARG A 42 6.87 6.96 -6.24
N TRP A 43 5.59 6.68 -6.46
CA TRP A 43 4.57 6.80 -5.42
C TRP A 43 4.76 5.77 -4.31
N VAL A 44 5.15 4.53 -4.65
CA VAL A 44 5.55 3.51 -3.65
C VAL A 44 6.73 4.00 -2.81
N ARG A 45 7.77 4.59 -3.43
CA ARG A 45 8.90 5.17 -2.69
C ARG A 45 8.47 6.26 -1.72
N GLU A 46 7.52 7.09 -2.12
CA GLU A 46 7.00 8.15 -1.25
C GLU A 46 6.16 7.58 -0.09
N LEU A 47 5.31 6.58 -0.36
CA LEU A 47 4.58 5.86 0.67
C LEU A 47 5.50 5.21 1.70
N LEU A 48 6.57 4.56 1.25
CA LEU A 48 7.56 3.94 2.15
C LEU A 48 8.24 4.95 3.08
N ARG A 49 8.42 6.21 2.66
CA ARG A 49 8.96 7.27 3.54
C ARG A 49 7.98 7.70 4.63
N ARG A 50 6.67 7.51 4.41
CA ARG A 50 5.61 7.90 5.34
C ARG A 50 5.29 6.81 6.36
N VAL A 51 5.56 5.54 6.02
CA VAL A 51 5.38 4.39 6.91
C VAL A 51 6.64 4.20 7.76
N LYS A 52 6.62 4.69 9.00
CA LYS A 52 7.73 4.55 9.97
C LYS A 52 7.98 3.10 10.37
#